data_AF-A0A3D5MM64-F1
#
_entry.id   AF-A0A3D5MM64-F1
#
_cell.length_a   1.000
_cell.length_b   1.000
_cell.length_c   1.000
_cell.angle_alpha   90.00
_cell.angle_beta   90.00
_cell.angle_gamma   90.00
#
_symmetry.space_group_name_H-M   'P 1'
#
loop_
_entity.id
_entity.type
_entity.pdbx_description
1 polymer ?
#
loop_
_entity_poly.entity_id
_entity_poly.type
_entity_poly.pdbx_seq_one_letter_code
_entity_poly.pdbx_strand_id
1 'polypeptide(L)'
;MPIKKYKPTSPGRRGMTVSTFEEITKKRPEKALVSRKKRWGGRNSHGRITVRHRGGGHRRALRDVDFKRNKDGVPAKVAAIEYDPNRSGRLALLHYADGEKRYILA
;
A
#
# COMPACT_ATOMS: atom_id res chain seq x y z
N MET A 1 -12.31 7.28 3.96
CA MET A 1 -11.23 8.16 3.46
C MET A 1 -11.74 9.56 3.14
N PRO A 2 -11.50 10.52 4.03
CA PRO A 2 -11.85 11.92 3.79
C PRO A 2 -11.03 12.51 2.64
N ILE A 3 -11.63 13.44 1.89
CA ILE A 3 -11.02 14.09 0.73
C ILE A 3 -10.69 15.55 1.07
N LYS A 4 -9.43 15.92 0.91
CA LYS A 4 -8.94 17.29 1.01
C LYS A 4 -8.95 17.95 -0.37
N LYS A 5 -9.67 19.07 -0.49
CA LYS A 5 -9.60 19.98 -1.65
C LYS A 5 -8.54 21.05 -1.40
N TYR A 6 -7.67 21.30 -2.36
CA TYR A 6 -6.68 22.38 -2.25
C TYR A 6 -7.23 23.73 -2.75
N LYS A 7 -6.72 24.83 -2.19
CA LYS A 7 -6.96 26.18 -2.74
C LYS A 7 -6.33 26.29 -4.14
N PRO A 8 -6.96 27.01 -5.10
CA PRO A 8 -6.49 27.12 -6.47
C PRO A 8 -5.34 28.12 -6.61
N THR A 9 -4.20 27.86 -5.95
CA THR A 9 -3.02 28.74 -5.95
C THR A 9 -2.21 28.66 -7.25
N SER A 10 -2.44 27.63 -8.08
CA SER A 10 -1.82 27.47 -9.40
C SER A 10 -2.77 26.69 -10.34
N PRO A 11 -2.61 26.79 -11.67
CA PRO A 11 -3.47 26.08 -12.63
C PRO A 11 -3.48 24.57 -12.41
N GLY A 12 -2.32 23.96 -12.14
CA GLY A 12 -2.21 22.51 -11.88
C GLY A 12 -2.80 22.07 -10.54
N ARG A 13 -3.01 22.97 -9.58
CA ARG A 13 -3.71 22.68 -8.31
C ARG A 13 -5.22 22.90 -8.39
N ARG A 14 -5.71 23.59 -9.42
CA ARG A 14 -7.15 23.83 -9.63
C ARG A 14 -7.85 22.49 -9.83
N GLY A 15 -8.79 22.15 -8.97
CA GLY A 15 -9.50 20.86 -9.01
C GLY A 15 -8.74 19.66 -8.43
N MET A 16 -7.49 19.84 -7.98
CA MET A 16 -6.71 18.76 -7.37
C MET A 16 -7.28 18.41 -5.99
N THR A 17 -7.50 17.13 -5.76
CA THR A 17 -7.93 16.57 -4.48
C THR A 17 -7.01 15.44 -4.04
N VAL A 18 -6.89 15.23 -2.72
CA VAL A 18 -6.10 14.15 -2.13
C VAL A 18 -6.83 13.55 -0.93
N SER A 19 -6.48 12.33 -0.54
CA SER A 19 -6.93 11.78 0.74
C SER A 19 -6.26 12.50 1.92
N THR A 20 -6.97 12.69 3.04
CA THR A 20 -6.42 13.37 4.24
C THR A 20 -5.45 12.50 5.05
N PHE A 21 -5.53 11.18 4.92
CA PHE A 21 -4.67 10.21 5.61
C PHE A 21 -4.79 10.18 7.15
N GLU A 22 -5.87 10.72 7.71
CA GLU A 22 -6.12 10.76 9.17
C GLU A 22 -6.19 9.36 9.81
N GLU A 23 -6.68 8.36 9.07
CA GLU A 23 -6.77 6.97 9.51
C GLU A 23 -5.39 6.26 9.60
N ILE A 24 -4.31 6.85 9.06
CA ILE A 24 -2.97 6.24 9.11
C ILE A 24 -2.35 6.48 10.49
N THR A 25 -2.10 5.41 11.23
CA THR A 25 -1.46 5.47 12.55
C THR A 25 0.05 5.25 12.50
N LYS A 26 0.57 4.60 11.45
CA LYS A 26 2.02 4.34 11.27
C LYS A 26 2.49 4.69 9.86
N LYS A 27 3.58 5.47 9.78
CA LYS A 27 4.13 6.00 8.51
C LYS A 27 5.16 5.08 7.84
N ARG A 28 5.86 4.23 8.60
CA ARG A 28 6.88 3.31 8.09
C ARG A 28 6.39 1.87 8.14
N PRO A 29 6.63 1.06 7.10
CA PRO A 29 6.21 -0.34 7.09
C PRO A 29 7.07 -1.21 8.00
N GLU A 30 6.56 -2.39 8.33
CA GLU A 30 7.28 -3.43 9.07
C GLU A 30 8.36 -4.06 8.21
N LYS A 31 9.64 -3.91 8.59
CA LYS A 31 10.80 -4.31 7.77
C LYS A 31 10.77 -5.78 7.34
N ALA A 32 10.28 -6.67 8.21
CA ALA A 32 10.20 -8.10 7.95
C ALA A 32 9.15 -8.48 6.88
N LEU A 33 8.15 -7.62 6.63
CA LEU A 33 7.03 -7.87 5.72
C LEU A 33 7.13 -7.03 4.43
N VAL A 34 8.35 -6.58 4.10
CA VAL A 34 8.62 -5.71 2.96
C VAL A 34 9.63 -6.35 2.02
N SER A 35 9.23 -6.49 0.76
CA SER A 35 10.04 -7.08 -0.30
C SER A 35 10.23 -6.12 -1.48
N ARG A 36 11.28 -6.33 -2.27
CA ARG A 36 11.56 -5.47 -3.44
C ARG A 36 10.54 -5.76 -4.54
N LYS A 37 9.78 -4.76 -4.96
CA LYS A 37 8.93 -4.85 -6.15
C LYS A 37 9.74 -4.61 -7.43
N LYS A 38 9.95 -5.65 -8.24
CA LYS A 38 10.53 -5.51 -9.59
C LYS A 38 9.60 -4.69 -10.49
N ARG A 39 10.19 -3.80 -11.30
CA ARG A 39 9.48 -2.97 -12.28
C ARG A 39 9.70 -3.55 -13.66
N TRP A 40 8.62 -3.61 -14.43
CA TRP A 40 8.60 -4.26 -15.73
C TRP A 40 8.34 -3.24 -16.85
N GLY A 41 7.80 -2.06 -16.53
CA GLY A 41 7.56 -0.98 -17.50
C GLY A 41 6.62 -1.38 -18.64
N GLY A 42 5.71 -2.33 -18.41
CA GLY A 42 4.82 -2.86 -19.43
C GLY A 42 5.46 -3.85 -20.41
N ARG A 43 6.69 -4.30 -20.15
CA ARG A 43 7.43 -5.27 -20.97
C ARG A 43 7.33 -6.69 -20.43
N ASN A 44 7.37 -7.67 -21.33
CA ASN A 44 7.44 -9.11 -21.00
C ASN A 44 8.89 -9.62 -20.88
N SER A 45 9.05 -10.94 -20.72
CA SER A 45 10.36 -11.62 -20.65
C SER A 45 11.23 -11.45 -21.90
N HIS A 46 10.63 -11.21 -23.07
CA HIS A 46 11.33 -10.96 -24.34
C HIS A 46 11.68 -9.47 -24.55
N GLY A 47 11.44 -8.61 -23.56
CA GLY A 47 11.68 -7.16 -23.66
C GLY A 47 10.67 -6.39 -24.51
N ARG A 48 9.65 -7.06 -25.05
CA ARG A 48 8.61 -6.43 -25.89
C ARG A 48 7.56 -5.76 -25.02
N ILE A 49 7.07 -4.58 -25.45
CA ILE A 49 5.95 -3.91 -24.81
C ILE A 49 4.68 -4.72 -25.07
N THR A 50 4.10 -5.29 -24.02
CA THR A 50 2.81 -6.00 -24.07
C THR A 50 1.69 -5.19 -23.44
N VAL A 51 2.01 -4.24 -22.56
CA VAL A 51 1.07 -3.30 -21.97
C VAL A 51 1.56 -1.87 -22.18
N ARG A 52 0.80 -1.08 -22.94
CA ARG A 52 1.11 0.33 -23.24
C ARG A 52 0.86 1.25 -22.04
N HIS A 53 1.40 2.46 -22.11
CA HIS A 53 1.23 3.54 -21.11
C HIS A 53 1.65 3.15 -19.68
N ARG A 54 2.68 2.30 -19.53
CA ARG A 54 3.25 1.90 -18.24
C ARG A 54 4.74 2.27 -18.17
N GLY A 55 5.16 2.97 -17.12
CA GLY A 55 6.57 3.36 -16.91
C GLY A 55 6.69 4.61 -16.03
N GLY A 56 7.90 4.95 -15.58
CA GLY A 56 8.22 6.26 -14.97
C GLY A 56 7.71 6.56 -13.55
N GLY A 57 6.82 5.76 -12.94
CA GLY A 57 6.27 6.08 -11.60
C GLY A 57 7.28 6.05 -10.44
N HIS A 58 6.87 6.50 -9.25
CA HIS A 58 7.66 6.48 -8.00
C HIS A 58 7.96 5.07 -7.47
N ARG A 59 9.18 4.82 -6.96
CA ARG A 59 9.65 3.51 -6.46
C ARG A 59 8.74 2.98 -5.34
N ARG A 60 8.43 1.69 -5.37
CA ARG A 60 7.55 1.03 -4.39
C ARG A 60 8.22 -0.23 -3.90
N ALA A 61 8.05 -0.52 -2.61
CA ALA A 61 8.32 -1.83 -2.05
C ALA A 61 6.99 -2.58 -1.95
N LEU A 62 7.03 -3.90 -2.17
CA LEU A 62 5.86 -4.76 -1.99
C LEU A 62 5.67 -5.00 -0.49
N ARG A 63 4.41 -5.08 -0.05
CA ARG A 63 4.04 -5.44 1.30
C ARG A 63 3.37 -6.80 1.24
N ASP A 64 3.90 -7.74 2.01
CA ASP A 64 3.42 -9.11 2.04
C ASP A 64 2.14 -9.17 2.87
N VAL A 65 1.02 -9.47 2.20
CA VAL A 65 -0.32 -9.47 2.80
C VAL A 65 -0.80 -10.89 2.94
N ASP A 66 -1.40 -11.17 4.08
CA ASP A 66 -2.11 -12.41 4.31
C ASP A 66 -3.52 -12.33 3.73
N PHE A 67 -3.67 -12.81 2.50
CA PHE A 67 -4.97 -12.98 1.86
C PHE A 67 -5.65 -14.30 2.21
N LYS A 68 -4.92 -15.28 2.76
CA LYS A 68 -5.46 -16.61 3.07
C LYS A 68 -6.09 -16.67 4.45
N ARG A 69 -5.60 -15.87 5.40
CA ARG A 69 -6.04 -15.81 6.81
C ARG A 69 -6.10 -17.20 7.46
N ASN A 70 -5.09 -18.02 7.22
CA ASN A 70 -5.03 -19.42 7.66
C ASN A 70 -4.66 -19.62 9.15
N LYS A 71 -4.80 -18.59 9.98
CA LYS A 71 -4.51 -18.63 11.42
C LYS A 71 -5.81 -18.68 12.21
N ASP A 72 -6.49 -19.80 12.09
CA ASP A 72 -7.73 -20.04 12.81
C ASP A 72 -7.46 -20.25 14.30
N GLY A 73 -8.32 -19.71 15.16
CA GLY A 73 -8.23 -19.85 16.62
C GLY A 73 -7.14 -19.00 17.30
N VAL A 74 -6.24 -18.35 16.56
CA VAL A 74 -5.22 -17.46 17.15
C VAL A 74 -5.70 -16.00 17.10
N PRO A 75 -5.99 -15.37 18.24
CA PRO A 75 -6.41 -13.98 18.26
C PRO A 75 -5.26 -13.05 17.86
N ALA A 76 -5.60 -11.94 17.23
CA ALA A 76 -4.66 -10.90 16.84
C ALA A 76 -5.17 -9.51 17.23
N LYS A 77 -4.25 -8.63 17.64
CA LYS A 77 -4.52 -7.22 17.90
C LYS A 77 -4.13 -6.40 16.68
N VAL A 78 -5.02 -5.50 16.26
CA VAL A 78 -4.68 -4.47 15.26
C VAL A 78 -3.72 -3.48 15.91
N ALA A 79 -2.46 -3.49 15.47
CA ALA A 79 -1.40 -2.65 16.00
C ALA A 79 -1.33 -1.30 15.27
N ALA A 80 -1.55 -1.28 13.95
CA ALA A 80 -1.50 -0.04 13.17
C ALA A 80 -2.32 -0.13 11.88
N ILE A 81 -2.73 1.02 11.36
CA ILE A 81 -3.26 1.20 10.01
C ILE A 81 -2.23 1.98 9.18
N GLU A 82 -1.93 1.47 8.01
CA GLU A 82 -0.86 1.96 7.15
C GLU A 82 -1.33 2.19 5.70
N TYR A 83 -0.63 3.09 5.00
CA TYR A 83 -0.78 3.28 3.57
C TYR A 83 0.03 2.27 2.77
N ASP A 84 -0.60 1.53 1.85
CA ASP A 84 0.13 0.71 0.88
C ASP A 84 0.18 1.34 -0.52
N PRO A 85 1.37 1.63 -1.08
CA PRO A 85 1.48 2.17 -2.44
C PRO A 85 1.15 1.15 -3.54
N ASN A 86 0.90 -0.12 -3.22
CA ASN A 86 0.63 -1.17 -4.21
C ASN A 86 -0.85 -1.40 -4.50
N ARG A 87 -1.77 -0.83 -3.71
CA ARG A 87 -3.22 -0.97 -3.86
C ARG A 87 -3.96 0.28 -3.39
N SER A 88 -5.27 0.31 -3.59
CA SER A 88 -6.14 1.41 -3.14
C SER A 88 -6.52 1.32 -1.66
N GLY A 89 -6.73 0.10 -1.14
CA GLY A 89 -7.09 -0.14 0.26
C GLY A 89 -5.94 0.11 1.24
N ARG A 90 -6.29 0.39 2.51
CA ARG A 90 -5.32 0.49 3.62
C ARG A 90 -4.90 -0.91 4.06
N LEU A 91 -3.80 -0.97 4.82
CA LEU A 91 -3.37 -2.19 5.47
C LEU A 91 -3.45 -2.05 6.97
N ALA A 92 -3.95 -3.08 7.64
CA ALA A 92 -3.83 -3.24 9.08
C ALA A 92 -2.64 -4.15 9.38
N LEU A 93 -1.74 -3.71 10.25
CA LEU A 93 -0.71 -4.53 10.85
C LEU A 93 -1.30 -5.26 12.05
N LEU A 94 -1.34 -6.58 11.98
CA LEU A 94 -1.78 -7.46 13.06
C LEU A 94 -0.58 -7.96 13.85
N HIS A 95 -0.68 -7.96 15.17
CA HIS A 95 0.18 -8.71 16.07
C HIS A 95 -0.64 -9.88 16.63
N TYR A 96 -0.30 -11.10 16.25
CA TYR A 96 -0.92 -12.31 16.78
C TYR A 96 -0.42 -12.60 18.19
N ALA A 97 -1.23 -13.33 18.97
CA ALA A 97 -0.86 -13.75 20.32
C ALA A 97 0.40 -14.65 20.36
N ASP A 98 0.70 -15.35 19.27
CA ASP A 98 1.91 -16.15 19.09
C ASP A 98 3.16 -15.34 18.69
N GLY A 99 3.04 -14.01 18.58
CA GLY A 99 4.14 -13.11 18.25
C GLY A 99 4.34 -12.86 16.75
N GLU A 100 3.64 -13.58 15.87
CA GLU A 100 3.74 -13.33 14.44
C GLU A 100 3.06 -12.01 14.05
N LYS A 101 3.62 -11.35 13.04
CA LYS A 101 3.04 -10.13 12.47
C LYS A 101 2.59 -10.39 11.04
N ARG A 102 1.39 -9.92 10.69
CA ARG A 102 0.88 -10.00 9.32
C ARG A 102 0.19 -8.72 8.91
N TYR A 103 0.19 -8.43 7.62
CA TYR A 103 -0.69 -7.41 7.05
C TYR A 103 -1.98 -8.04 6.56
N ILE A 104 -3.11 -7.37 6.81
CA ILE A 104 -4.40 -7.66 6.17
C ILE A 104 -4.95 -6.38 5.53
N LEU A 105 -5.92 -6.53 4.63
CA LEU A 105 -6.70 -5.37 4.16
C LEU A 105 -7.48 -4.79 5.35
N ALA A 106 -7.38 -3.47 5.54
CA ALA A 106 -8.13 -2.74 6.56
C ALA A 106 -9.42 -2.15 6.00
#